data_AF-A0A7W9BVF4-F1
#
_entry.id   AF-A0A7W9BVF4-F1
#
_cell.length_a   1.000
_cell.length_b   1.000
_cell.length_c   1.000
_cell.angle_alpha   90.00
_cell.angle_beta   90.00
_cell.angle_gamma   90.00
#
_symmetry.space_group_name_H-M   'P 1'
#
loop_
_entity.id
_entity.type
_entity.pdbx_description
1 polymer ?
#
loop_
_entity_poly.entity_id
_entity_poly.type
_entity_poly.pdbx_seq_one_letter_code
_entity_poly.pdbx_strand_id
1 'polypeptide(L)' 'MASARILIVYDHPLIGDALQFATHTRHTDMQVDVVNSLAAAEAMCCETQGLKLVLLDYRLPDSTGYS' A
#
# COMPACT_ATOMS: atom_id res chain seq x y z
N MET A 1 -11.12 13.44 12.50
CA MET A 1 -11.08 13.60 11.02
C MET A 1 -10.45 12.33 10.47
N ALA A 2 -11.04 11.67 9.48
CA ALA A 2 -10.44 10.46 8.93
C ALA A 2 -9.20 10.86 8.12
N SER A 3 -8.02 10.55 8.63
CA SER A 3 -6.76 10.79 7.92
C SER A 3 -6.78 10.00 6.61
N ALA A 4 -6.56 10.69 5.49
CA ALA A 4 -6.52 10.04 4.20
C ALA A 4 -5.39 9.01 4.16
N ARG A 5 -5.65 7.84 3.55
CA ARG A 5 -4.74 6.70 3.57
C ARG A 5 -4.23 6.34 2.18
N ILE A 6 -2.96 5.96 2.12
CA ILE A 6 -2.29 5.38 0.95
C ILE A 6 -1.82 3.99 1.35
N LEU A 7 -2.13 3.00 0.52
CA LEU A 7 -1.65 1.63 0.68
C LEU A 7 -0.62 1.33 -0.40
N ILE A 8 0.54 0.83 0.00
CA ILE A 8 1.59 0.33 -0.89
C ILE A 8 1.64 -1.18 -0.77
N VAL A 9 1.56 -1.87 -1.89
CA VAL A 9 1.60 -3.34 -1.98
C VAL A 9 2.85 -3.72 -2.76
N TYR A 10 3.89 -4.14 -2.05
CA TYR A 10 5.20 -4.43 -2.63
C TYR A 10 5.90 -5.52 -1.83
N ASP A 11 6.42 -6.55 -2.48
CA ASP A 11 7.00 -7.72 -1.82
C ASP A 11 8.48 -7.53 -1.44
N HIS A 12 9.23 -6.64 -2.10
CA HIS A 12 10.60 -6.34 -1.70
C HIS A 12 10.64 -5.29 -0.58
N PRO A 13 11.17 -5.64 0.61
CA PRO A 13 11.10 -4.78 1.79
C PRO A 13 11.82 -3.43 1.59
N LEU A 14 13.00 -3.43 0.96
CA LEU A 14 13.78 -2.20 0.76
C LEU A 14 13.07 -1.17 -0.12
N ILE A 15 12.35 -1.63 -1.14
CA ILE A 15 11.62 -0.74 -2.04
C ILE A 15 10.32 -0.27 -1.37
N GLY A 16 9.61 -1.16 -0.68
CA GLY A 16 8.43 -0.82 0.11
C GLY A 16 8.72 0.29 1.12
N ASP A 17 9.78 0.14 1.91
CA ASP A 17 10.20 1.13 2.92
C ASP A 17 10.62 2.47 2.27
N ALA A 18 11.36 2.41 1.17
CA ALA A 18 11.78 3.61 0.44
C ALA A 18 10.57 4.38 -0.12
N LEU A 19 9.58 3.67 -0.69
CA LEU A 19 8.35 4.26 -1.20
C LEU A 19 7.50 4.85 -0.08
N GLN A 20 7.39 4.16 1.06
CA GLN A 20 6.69 4.68 2.24
C GLN A 20 7.32 5.99 2.70
N PHE A 21 8.64 6.00 2.87
CA PHE A 21 9.38 7.18 3.29
C PHE A 21 9.25 8.34 2.29
N ALA A 22 9.43 8.07 1.00
CA ALA A 22 9.29 9.08 -0.05
C ALA A 22 7.87 9.66 -0.15
N THR A 23 6.84 8.83 0.08
CA THR A 23 5.44 9.27 0.05
C THR A 23 5.11 10.09 1.28
N HIS A 24 5.46 9.61 2.48
CA HIS A 24 5.18 10.29 3.74
C HIS A 24 5.87 11.66 3.83
N THR A 25 7.08 11.80 3.31
CA THR A 25 7.80 13.09 3.30
C THR A 25 7.10 14.17 2.45
N ARG A 26 6.29 13.78 1.46
CA ARG A 26 5.50 14.71 0.64
C ARG A 26 4.06 14.92 1.15
N HIS A 27 3.54 13.94 1.89
CA HIS A 27 2.15 13.89 2.35
C HIS A 27 2.09 13.56 3.84
N THR A 28 2.56 14.49 4.68
CA THR A 28 2.70 14.28 6.13
C THR A 28 1.36 14.18 6.87
N ASP A 29 0.27 14.60 6.24
CA ASP A 29 -1.10 14.51 6.74
C ASP A 29 -1.80 13.19 6.37
N MET A 30 -1.14 12.34 5.56
CA MET A 30 -1.65 11.05 5.12
C MET A 30 -0.96 9.90 5.86
N GLN A 31 -1.73 8.87 6.17
CA GLN A 31 -1.17 7.62 6.66
C GLN A 31 -0.76 6.74 5.47
N VAL A 32 0.47 6.23 5.49
CA VAL A 32 1.02 5.37 4.43
C VAL A 32 1.33 4.00 5.01
N ASP A 33 0.60 2.99 4.58
CA ASP A 33 0.75 1.60 5.02
C ASP A 33 1.42 0.78 3.91
N VAL A 34 2.26 -0.19 4.28
CA VAL A 34 2.92 -1.12 3.33
C VAL A 34 2.54 -2.56 3.66
N VAL A 35 2.16 -3.32 2.64
CA VAL A 35 1.88 -4.75 2.71
C VAL A 35 2.62 -5.46 1.58
N ASN A 36 2.87 -6.77 1.74
CA ASN A 36 3.73 -7.55 0.85
C ASN A 36 2.99 -8.63 0.04
N SER A 37 1.66 -8.65 0.12
CA SER A 37 0.83 -9.64 -0.54
C SER A 37 -0.51 -9.04 -0.96
N LEU A 38 -1.10 -9.60 -2.00
CA LEU A 38 -2.42 -9.22 -2.47
C LEU A 38 -3.49 -9.52 -1.41
N ALA A 39 -3.40 -10.65 -0.73
CA ALA A 39 -4.33 -11.01 0.35
C ALA A 39 -4.32 -9.99 1.50
N ALA A 40 -3.14 -9.50 1.89
CA ALA A 40 -3.03 -8.45 2.91
C ALA A 40 -3.57 -7.11 2.39
N ALA A 41 -3.39 -6.82 1.11
CA ALA A 41 -3.94 -5.62 0.49
C ALA A 41 -5.47 -5.63 0.48
N GLU A 42 -6.08 -6.76 0.12
CA GLU A 42 -7.54 -6.94 0.11
C GLU A 42 -8.14 -6.79 1.52
N ALA A 43 -7.52 -7.40 2.53
CA ALA A 43 -7.93 -7.26 3.92
C ALA A 43 -7.88 -5.79 4.38
N MET A 44 -6.77 -5.11 4.10
CA MET A 44 -6.62 -3.67 4.41
C MET A 44 -7.64 -2.80 3.69
N CYS A 45 -7.96 -3.09 2.42
CA CYS A 45 -8.97 -2.35 1.67
C CYS A 45 -10.38 -2.52 2.25
N CYS A 46 -10.72 -3.70 2.76
CA CYS A 46 -12.02 -3.96 3.38
C CYS A 46 -12.17 -3.27 4.74
N GLU A 47 -11.09 -3.23 5.53
CA GLU A 47 -11.10 -2.72 6.90
C GLU A 47 -10.85 -1.21 6.99
N THR A 48 -10.25 -0.62 5.94
CA THR A 48 -9.80 0.77 5.97
C THR A 48 -10.82 1.72 5.34
N GLN A 49 -11.35 2.63 6.15
CA GLN A 49 -12.04 3.82 5.65
C GLN A 49 -11.04 4.91 5.24
N GLY A 50 -11.38 5.67 4.20
CA GLY A 50 -10.58 6.83 3.78
C GLY A 50 -9.34 6.50 2.94
N LEU A 51 -9.23 5.27 2.43
CA LEU A 51 -8.24 4.88 1.43
C LEU A 51 -8.44 5.72 0.15
N LYS A 52 -7.41 6.44 -0.27
CA LYS A 52 -7.43 7.33 -1.45
C LYS A 52 -6.63 6.80 -2.62
N LEU A 53 -5.62 5.97 -2.34
CA LEU A 53 -4.70 5.46 -3.34
C LEU A 53 -4.18 4.09 -2.90
N VAL A 54 -4.07 3.18 -3.87
CA VAL A 54 -3.35 1.92 -3.74
C VAL A 54 -2.25 1.92 -4.81
N LEU A 55 -1.00 1.79 -4.37
CA LEU A 55 0.16 1.53 -5.23
C LEU A 55 0.41 0.03 -5.22
N LEU A 56 0.08 -0.63 -6.32
CA LEU A 56 0.13 -2.09 -6.43
C LEU A 56 1.31 -2.51 -7.30
N ASP A 57 2.23 -3.32 -6.76
CA ASP A 57 3.22 -4.01 -7.59
C ASP A 57 2.51 -4.98 -8.54
N TYR A 58 2.98 -4.99 -9.79
CA TYR A 58 2.45 -5.85 -10.83
C TYR A 58 2.78 -7.32 -10.56
N ARG A 59 3.91 -7.61 -9.90
CA ARG A 59 4.31 -8.97 -9.54
C ARG A 59 4.33 -9.11 -8.04
N LEU A 60 3.33 -9.82 -7.51
CA LEU A 60 3.29 -10.21 -6.10
C LEU A 60 3.36 -11.74 -5.98
N PRO A 61 3.94 -12.26 -4.89
CA PRO A 61 4.17 -13.69 -4.71
C PRO A 61 2.86 -14.51 -4.70
N ASP A 62 1.76 -13.88 -4.31
CA ASP A 62 0.43 -14.49 -4.21
C ASP A 62 -0.53 -14.01 -5.32
N SER A 63 -0.03 -13.27 -6.31
CA SER A 63 -0.82 -12.86 -7.47
C SER A 63 -0.69 -13.87 -8.61
N THR A 64 -1.82 -14.24 -9.22
CA THR A 64 -1.84 -14.97 -10.50
C THR A 64 -1.63 -14.06 -11.72
N GLY A 65 -1.31 -12.78 -11.50
CA GLY A 65 -1.32 -11.73 -12.52
C GLY A 65 -2.73 -11.42 -13.05
N TYR A 66 -2.82 -10.51 -14.01
CA TYR A 66 -4.00 -10.37 -14.86
C TYR A 66 -3.95 -11.46 -15.93
N SER A 67 -4.89 -12.41 -15.89
CA SER A 67 -5.23 -13.26 -17.04
C SER A 67 -6.31 -12.61 -17.88
#